data_AF-A0A844F775-F1
#
_entry.id   AF-A0A844F775-F1
#
_cell.length_a   1.000
_cell.length_b   1.000
_cell.length_c   1.000
_cell.angle_alpha   90.00
_cell.angle_beta   90.00
_cell.angle_gamma   90.00
#
_symmetry.space_group_name_H-M   'P 1'
#
loop_
_entity.id
_entity.type
_entity.pdbx_description
1 polymer ?
#
loop_
_entity_poly.entity_id
_entity_poly.type
_entity_poly.pdbx_seq_one_letter_code
_entity_poly.pdbx_strand_id
1 'polypeptide(L)'
;MRKLTQKEYEERFYSIYDSEKFKIVSPYISRREYLTIEHVSSGNKYTKKAYEWLKLKNFEDYCEFRGSQGNKVSQDEYEKRFYDIYGDKFTLESKYTSMHDNILIKHNACGSTFERRALNALNGKITCPCESAKDFVTEINSIAIKDPDFAKLFLNKNDTYKYSCGSTQKSDFVCPECGKIIKNKQILSVYKQGLFCPVCGKKASLGERIMYQLLYMFNEKLDCSFDYDKTYNWSCSKRYDFLFKLNGITYIVETHGNQHYSSTQQFKNSTLSSQKSNDLYKYNLAIDNNIVEPDNYIVIDCRKSDIDYIKNNILDSKLDELFNLVDFDWELCFLESATPTLKMVCDAWNKGFNTYDELTNELHMHYQTIQKYLSQGRKLGMCDYTRIKRKKVNSDSNISIQTTNNKLEFGKEADDDFI
;
A
#
# COMPACT_ATOMS: atom_id res chain seq x y z
N MET A 1 54.69 -49.23 1.17
CA MET A 1 55.40 -47.93 1.15
C MET A 1 56.36 -47.88 2.31
N ARG A 2 57.65 -47.71 2.04
CA ARG A 2 58.72 -47.50 3.04
C ARG A 2 58.37 -46.30 3.93
N LYS A 3 58.57 -46.42 5.25
CA LYS A 3 58.42 -45.31 6.21
C LYS A 3 59.56 -44.32 5.97
N LEU A 4 59.23 -43.06 5.71
CA LEU A 4 60.24 -41.99 5.61
C LEU A 4 60.97 -41.83 6.94
N THR A 5 62.25 -41.49 6.90
CA THR A 5 62.99 -40.99 8.06
C THR A 5 62.67 -39.52 8.32
N GLN A 6 63.05 -38.98 9.49
CA GLN A 6 62.90 -37.55 9.81
C GLN A 6 63.49 -36.66 8.70
N LYS A 7 64.75 -36.95 8.32
CA LYS A 7 65.50 -36.19 7.33
C LYS A 7 64.85 -36.25 5.94
N GLU A 8 64.45 -37.45 5.50
CA GLU A 8 63.74 -37.64 4.22
C GLU A 8 62.37 -36.91 4.19
N TYR A 9 61.73 -36.70 5.35
CA TYR A 9 60.48 -35.97 5.44
C TYR A 9 60.70 -34.45 5.42
N GLU A 10 61.70 -33.95 6.14
CA GLU A 10 62.09 -32.52 6.13
C GLU A 10 62.48 -32.06 4.73
N GLU A 11 63.27 -32.84 4.00
CA GLU A 11 63.65 -32.54 2.60
C GLU A 11 62.41 -32.39 1.70
N ARG A 12 61.40 -33.25 1.87
CA ARG A 12 60.14 -33.16 1.12
C ARG A 12 59.27 -31.99 1.57
N PHE A 13 59.26 -31.67 2.86
CA PHE A 13 58.51 -30.54 3.38
C PHE A 13 59.09 -29.22 2.85
N TYR A 14 60.41 -29.04 2.93
CA TYR A 14 61.08 -27.82 2.46
C TYR A 14 61.18 -27.71 0.93
N SER A 15 60.88 -28.78 0.18
CA SER A 15 60.62 -28.67 -1.27
C SER A 15 59.28 -28.03 -1.62
N ILE A 16 58.36 -27.93 -0.66
CA ILE A 16 57.01 -27.38 -0.82
C ILE A 16 56.88 -26.01 -0.12
N TYR A 17 57.52 -25.86 1.02
CA TYR A 17 57.45 -24.66 1.86
C TYR A 17 58.83 -24.03 2.04
N ASP A 18 58.89 -22.70 2.07
CA ASP A 18 60.12 -21.96 2.28
C ASP A 18 60.67 -22.18 3.70
N SER A 19 61.92 -22.63 3.82
CA SER A 19 62.59 -22.88 5.10
C SER A 19 62.87 -21.63 5.91
N GLU A 20 62.82 -20.44 5.29
CA GLU A 20 62.91 -19.16 6.01
C GLU A 20 61.55 -18.76 6.61
N LYS A 21 60.44 -19.23 6.03
CA LYS A 21 59.08 -18.86 6.47
C LYS A 21 58.47 -19.87 7.44
N PHE A 22 58.74 -21.17 7.29
CA PHE A 22 58.16 -22.20 8.15
C PHE A 22 59.23 -23.10 8.76
N LYS A 23 59.01 -23.48 10.02
CA LYS A 23 59.89 -24.38 10.76
C LYS A 23 59.10 -25.54 11.34
N ILE A 24 59.58 -26.77 11.16
CA ILE A 24 59.02 -27.95 11.84
C ILE A 24 59.44 -27.92 13.31
N VAL A 25 58.47 -27.95 14.24
CA VAL A 25 58.70 -27.84 15.69
C VAL A 25 58.57 -29.19 16.41
N SER A 26 57.78 -30.11 15.87
CA SER A 26 57.61 -31.45 16.43
C SER A 26 58.30 -32.53 15.58
N PRO A 27 58.87 -33.59 16.18
CA PRO A 27 59.49 -34.68 15.42
C PRO A 27 58.45 -35.43 14.56
N TYR A 28 58.88 -35.85 13.37
CA TYR A 28 58.11 -36.72 12.49
C TYR A 28 58.18 -38.18 12.99
N ILE A 29 57.04 -38.68 13.45
CA ILE A 29 56.91 -40.06 13.96
C ILE A 29 56.41 -41.00 12.86
N SER A 30 55.36 -40.62 12.13
CA SER A 30 54.83 -41.39 10.99
C SER A 30 53.94 -40.51 10.10
N ARG A 31 53.64 -40.96 8.89
CA ARG A 31 52.77 -40.22 7.95
C ARG A 31 51.38 -39.89 8.53
N ARG A 32 50.85 -40.72 9.44
CA ARG A 32 49.50 -40.56 10.02
C ARG A 32 49.49 -39.79 11.33
N GLU A 33 50.65 -39.55 11.92
CA GLU A 33 50.78 -38.79 13.16
C GLU A 33 50.76 -37.28 12.90
N TYR A 34 50.40 -36.53 13.95
CA TYR A 34 50.37 -35.08 13.90
C TYR A 34 51.79 -34.50 13.92
N LEU A 35 51.99 -33.51 13.06
CA LEU A 35 53.19 -32.71 12.94
C LEU A 35 52.81 -31.23 13.07
N THR A 36 53.50 -30.53 13.95
CA THR A 36 53.35 -29.11 14.21
C THR A 36 54.47 -28.33 13.54
N ILE A 37 54.07 -27.32 12.77
CA ILE A 37 54.97 -26.33 12.19
C ILE A 37 54.69 -24.95 12.79
N GLU A 38 55.69 -24.08 12.75
CA GLU A 38 55.62 -22.71 13.20
C GLU A 38 55.94 -21.79 12.02
N HIS A 39 55.13 -20.75 11.84
CA HIS A 39 55.40 -19.69 10.89
C HIS A 39 56.30 -18.64 11.54
N VAL A 40 57.49 -18.44 10.99
CA VAL A 40 58.57 -17.68 11.62
C VAL A 40 58.20 -16.20 11.83
N SER A 41 57.46 -15.58 10.90
CA SER A 41 57.11 -14.16 11.01
C SER A 41 55.92 -13.86 11.93
N SER A 42 54.99 -14.80 12.10
CA SER A 42 53.80 -14.60 12.95
C SER A 42 53.84 -15.35 14.29
N GLY A 43 54.80 -16.26 14.50
CA GLY A 43 54.91 -17.09 15.70
C GLY A 43 53.77 -18.10 15.87
N ASN A 44 52.87 -18.20 14.90
CA ASN A 44 51.71 -19.08 14.97
C ASN A 44 52.09 -20.53 14.72
N LYS A 45 51.56 -21.44 15.54
CA LYS A 45 51.77 -22.88 15.45
C LYS A 45 50.57 -23.57 14.83
N TYR A 46 50.82 -24.45 13.89
CA TYR A 46 49.80 -25.19 13.14
C TYR A 46 50.07 -26.68 13.21
N THR A 47 49.07 -27.45 13.64
CA THR A 47 49.18 -28.90 13.83
C THR A 47 48.25 -29.63 12.86
N LYS A 48 48.81 -30.49 12.00
CA LYS A 48 48.06 -31.38 11.07
C LYS A 48 48.77 -32.71 10.92
N LYS A 49 48.15 -33.71 10.27
CA LYS A 49 48.83 -34.98 10.01
C LYS A 49 49.96 -34.79 9.01
N ALA A 50 51.08 -35.49 9.20
CA ALA A 50 52.29 -35.30 8.39
C ALA A 50 52.04 -35.48 6.87
N TYR A 51 51.23 -36.46 6.45
CA TYR A 51 50.95 -36.61 5.02
C TYR A 51 50.14 -35.44 4.41
N GLU A 52 49.41 -34.67 5.22
CA GLU A 52 48.58 -33.55 4.75
C GLU A 52 49.43 -32.34 4.41
N TRP A 53 50.48 -32.08 5.20
CA TRP A 53 51.45 -31.02 4.91
C TRP A 53 52.10 -31.20 3.54
N LEU A 54 52.43 -32.43 3.15
CA LEU A 54 53.01 -32.72 1.84
C LEU A 54 52.01 -32.63 0.66
N LYS A 55 50.72 -32.44 0.93
CA LYS A 55 49.67 -32.29 -0.11
C LYS A 55 49.20 -30.84 -0.26
N LEU A 56 49.34 -30.03 0.78
CA LEU A 56 48.92 -28.63 0.79
C LEU A 56 50.00 -27.80 0.08
N LYS A 57 49.71 -27.28 -1.12
CA LYS A 57 50.67 -26.46 -1.88
C LYS A 57 50.51 -24.96 -1.64
N ASN A 58 49.36 -24.51 -1.10
CA ASN A 58 48.99 -23.10 -0.96
C ASN A 58 48.69 -22.71 0.50
N PHE A 59 49.45 -23.26 1.46
CA PHE A 59 49.26 -22.91 2.88
C PHE A 59 49.78 -21.50 3.21
N GLU A 60 50.75 -20.98 2.43
CA GLU A 60 51.25 -19.62 2.53
C GLU A 60 50.13 -18.58 2.35
N ASP A 61 49.34 -18.72 1.28
CA ASP A 61 48.16 -17.87 1.02
C ASP A 61 47.14 -17.92 2.18
N TYR A 62 47.00 -19.09 2.82
CA TYR A 62 46.08 -19.28 3.95
C TYR A 62 46.58 -18.61 5.24
N CYS A 63 47.91 -18.49 5.42
CA CYS A 63 48.52 -17.83 6.56
C CYS A 63 48.46 -16.29 6.41
N GLU A 64 48.75 -15.78 5.22
CA GLU A 64 48.64 -14.35 4.89
C GLU A 64 47.20 -13.83 5.07
N PHE A 65 46.21 -14.65 4.70
CA PHE A 65 44.79 -14.32 4.89
C PHE A 65 44.33 -14.30 6.36
N ARG A 66 45.05 -14.94 7.28
CA ARG A 66 44.75 -14.88 8.73
C ARG A 66 45.60 -13.86 9.49
N GLY A 67 46.75 -13.45 8.96
CA GLY A 67 47.54 -12.32 9.46
C GLY A 67 46.82 -10.97 9.30
N SER A 68 45.80 -10.91 8.43
CA SER A 68 44.94 -9.74 8.20
C SER A 68 43.66 -9.70 9.07
N GLN A 69 43.65 -10.37 10.23
CA GLN A 69 42.57 -10.24 11.20
C GLN A 69 42.77 -8.98 12.07
N GLY A 70 42.26 -7.85 11.55
CA GLY A 70 41.68 -6.74 12.32
C GLY A 70 42.65 -5.84 13.09
N ASN A 71 43.17 -4.79 12.43
CA ASN A 71 43.58 -3.59 13.17
C ASN A 71 42.38 -3.11 13.99
N LYS A 72 42.49 -3.12 15.32
CA LYS A 72 41.49 -2.51 16.20
C LYS A 72 41.45 -1.02 15.86
N VAL A 73 40.33 -0.56 15.30
CA VAL A 73 40.10 0.85 15.02
C VAL A 73 40.16 1.60 16.34
N SER A 74 41.00 2.63 16.41
CA SER A 74 41.13 3.49 17.60
C SER A 74 39.91 4.42 17.74
N GLN A 75 39.70 5.01 18.92
CA GLN A 75 38.65 6.01 19.15
C GLN A 75 38.71 7.15 18.12
N ASP A 76 39.90 7.75 17.95
CA ASP A 76 40.10 8.92 17.08
C ASP A 76 39.88 8.56 15.60
N GLU A 77 40.32 7.37 15.18
CA GLU A 77 40.08 6.86 13.83
C GLU A 77 38.59 6.58 13.58
N TYR A 78 37.87 6.11 14.61
CA TYR A 78 36.43 5.90 14.54
C TYR A 78 35.67 7.22 14.39
N GLU A 79 35.98 8.20 15.23
CA GLU A 79 35.36 9.54 15.19
C GLU A 79 35.57 10.22 13.85
N LYS A 80 36.82 10.21 13.33
CA LYS A 80 37.12 10.77 12.01
C LYS A 80 36.24 10.16 10.92
N ARG A 81 36.19 8.82 10.87
CA ARG A 81 35.35 8.12 9.88
C ARG A 81 33.86 8.41 10.06
N PHE A 82 33.39 8.57 11.31
CA PHE A 82 32.00 8.90 11.58
C PHE A 82 31.65 10.29 11.02
N TYR A 83 32.47 11.30 11.31
CA TYR A 83 32.25 12.67 10.83
C TYR A 83 32.50 12.80 9.32
N ASP A 84 33.39 12.00 8.72
CA ASP A 84 33.57 11.94 7.26
C ASP A 84 32.28 11.48 6.54
N ILE A 85 31.47 10.62 7.17
CA ILE A 85 30.22 10.09 6.58
C ILE A 85 29.05 11.05 6.81
N TYR A 86 28.90 11.57 8.03
CA TYR A 86 27.68 12.29 8.44
C TYR A 86 27.85 13.80 8.57
N GLY A 87 29.08 14.32 8.56
CA GLY A 87 29.39 15.73 8.81
C GLY A 87 28.73 16.22 10.10
N ASP A 88 28.07 17.38 10.01
CA ASP A 88 27.38 18.01 11.14
C ASP A 88 25.95 17.47 11.39
N LYS A 89 25.52 16.44 10.66
CA LYS A 89 24.17 15.89 10.83
C LYS A 89 24.00 15.23 12.21
N PHE A 90 25.04 14.56 12.70
CA PHE A 90 25.02 13.81 13.94
C PHE A 90 26.23 14.13 14.81
N THR A 91 26.05 14.06 16.13
CA THR A 91 27.13 14.21 17.12
C THR A 91 27.27 12.92 17.93
N LEU A 92 28.50 12.41 18.05
CA LEU A 92 28.81 11.23 18.86
C LEU A 92 28.97 11.64 20.34
N GLU A 93 28.13 11.10 21.22
CA GLU A 93 28.14 11.44 22.67
C GLU A 93 28.82 10.37 23.54
N SER A 94 28.92 9.13 23.06
CA SER A 94 29.56 8.03 23.80
C SER A 94 30.95 7.71 23.28
N LYS A 95 31.80 7.14 24.13
CA LYS A 95 33.07 6.52 23.72
C LYS A 95 32.84 5.22 22.94
N TYR A 96 33.67 4.99 21.92
CA TYR A 96 33.72 3.75 21.16
C TYR A 96 34.61 2.72 21.87
N THR A 97 34.09 1.50 22.01
CA THR A 97 34.78 0.37 22.63
C THR A 97 35.01 -0.76 21.63
N SER A 98 34.02 -1.07 20.80
CA SER A 98 34.06 -2.16 19.81
C SER A 98 33.05 -1.93 18.68
N MET A 99 33.28 -2.55 17.53
CA MET A 99 32.36 -2.53 16.38
C MET A 99 30.98 -3.12 16.68
N HIS A 100 30.88 -4.02 17.67
CA HIS A 100 29.64 -4.68 18.03
C HIS A 100 28.84 -3.95 19.11
N ASP A 101 29.46 -2.98 19.77
CA ASP A 101 28.84 -2.22 20.85
C ASP A 101 27.96 -1.10 20.30
N ASN A 102 26.99 -0.69 21.12
CA ASN A 102 26.16 0.47 20.82
C ASN A 102 26.92 1.75 21.17
N ILE A 103 26.78 2.75 20.30
CA ILE A 103 27.18 4.12 20.54
C ILE A 103 25.94 5.01 20.65
N LEU A 104 26.03 6.02 21.52
CA LEU A 104 25.02 7.06 21.70
C LEU A 104 25.30 8.21 20.73
N ILE A 105 24.28 8.54 19.94
CA ILE A 105 24.36 9.53 18.87
C ILE A 105 23.24 10.54 19.06
N LYS A 106 23.56 11.82 18.94
CA LYS A 106 22.60 12.93 18.90
C LYS A 106 22.34 13.37 17.47
N HIS A 107 21.08 13.53 17.10
CA HIS A 107 20.72 14.18 15.83
C HIS A 107 20.57 15.69 16.03
N ASN A 108 21.37 16.47 15.33
CA ASN A 108 21.45 17.91 15.56
C ASN A 108 20.18 18.65 15.15
N ALA A 109 19.45 18.16 14.13
CA ALA A 109 18.22 18.80 13.67
C ALA A 109 17.03 18.63 14.63
N CYS A 110 16.87 17.47 15.28
CA CYS A 110 15.76 17.22 16.21
C CYS A 110 16.16 17.25 17.69
N GLY A 111 17.45 17.27 18.00
CA GLY A 111 17.99 17.20 19.36
C GLY A 111 17.90 15.84 20.04
N SER A 112 17.27 14.82 19.43
CA SER A 112 17.10 13.51 20.07
C SER A 112 18.39 12.70 20.10
N THR A 113 18.61 12.00 21.21
CA THR A 113 19.71 11.06 21.40
C THR A 113 19.20 9.62 21.28
N PHE A 114 19.96 8.75 20.61
CA PHE A 114 19.59 7.36 20.41
C PHE A 114 20.81 6.46 20.19
N GLU A 115 20.64 5.17 20.46
CA GLU A 115 21.71 4.18 20.34
C GLU A 115 21.71 3.46 19.00
N ARG A 116 22.90 3.23 18.43
CA ARG A 116 23.12 2.38 17.27
C ARG A 116 24.43 1.61 17.38
N ARG A 117 24.50 0.42 16.77
CA ARG A 117 25.76 -0.34 16.69
C ARG A 117 26.83 0.44 15.94
N ALA A 118 28.04 0.45 16.47
CA ALA A 118 29.17 1.17 15.90
C ALA A 118 29.49 0.74 14.45
N LEU A 119 29.37 -0.55 14.13
CA LEU A 119 29.54 -1.04 12.76
C LEU A 119 28.49 -0.49 11.78
N ASN A 120 27.23 -0.36 12.21
CA ASN A 120 26.16 0.15 11.34
C ASN A 120 26.37 1.64 11.03
N ALA A 121 26.96 2.37 11.98
CA ALA A 121 27.30 3.77 11.81
C ALA A 121 28.31 3.97 10.68
N LEU A 122 29.42 3.23 10.69
CA LEU A 122 30.44 3.32 9.65
C LEU A 122 29.97 2.82 8.28
N ASN A 123 28.94 1.97 8.25
CA ASN A 123 28.34 1.50 7.00
C ASN A 123 27.34 2.51 6.39
N GLY A 124 27.22 3.72 6.93
CA GLY A 124 26.27 4.73 6.43
C GLY A 124 24.80 4.43 6.72
N LYS A 125 24.51 3.50 7.65
CA LYS A 125 23.14 3.00 7.92
C LYS A 125 22.46 3.68 9.11
N ILE A 126 22.94 4.84 9.55
CA ILE A 126 22.24 5.60 10.60
C ILE A 126 21.13 6.44 9.99
N THR A 127 19.94 6.27 10.57
CA THR A 127 18.82 7.20 10.41
C THR A 127 18.30 7.57 11.79
N CYS A 128 17.97 8.85 11.96
CA CYS A 128 17.38 9.32 13.20
C CYS A 128 15.96 8.73 13.36
N PRO A 129 15.53 8.36 14.57
CA PRO A 129 14.13 7.98 14.81
C PRO A 129 13.11 9.01 14.32
N CYS A 130 13.40 10.32 14.33
CA CYS A 130 12.47 11.33 13.79
C CYS A 130 12.29 11.25 12.26
N GLU A 131 13.24 10.64 11.55
CA GLU A 131 13.20 10.47 10.10
C GLU A 131 12.59 9.12 9.70
N SER A 132 12.84 8.07 10.48
CA SER A 132 12.54 6.68 10.08
C SER A 132 11.48 5.99 10.94
N ALA A 133 11.29 6.39 12.20
CA ALA A 133 10.34 5.75 13.09
C ALA A 133 8.95 6.37 12.95
N LYS A 134 7.95 5.50 12.79
CA LYS A 134 6.54 5.88 12.55
C LYS A 134 5.90 6.56 13.77
N ASP A 135 6.30 6.13 14.96
CA ASP A 135 5.67 6.53 16.24
C ASP A 135 6.60 7.39 17.12
N PHE A 136 7.72 7.85 16.57
CA PHE A 136 8.62 8.79 17.26
C PHE A 136 8.33 10.21 16.81
N VAL A 137 7.83 11.05 17.71
CA VAL A 137 7.42 12.42 17.41
C VAL A 137 8.20 13.42 18.25
N THR A 138 8.65 14.45 17.57
CA THR A 138 9.42 15.59 18.05
C THR A 138 8.82 16.85 17.45
N GLU A 139 9.27 18.01 17.91
CA GLU A 139 8.78 19.31 17.42
C GLU A 139 8.99 19.50 15.91
N ILE A 140 9.95 18.80 15.30
CA ILE A 140 10.27 18.96 13.88
C ILE A 140 9.51 18.02 12.92
N ASN A 141 8.98 16.90 13.41
CA ASN A 141 8.40 15.85 12.57
C ASN A 141 6.93 15.54 12.88
N SER A 142 6.32 16.30 13.79
CA SER A 142 4.88 16.31 13.99
C SER A 142 4.16 16.69 12.70
N ILE A 143 2.94 16.18 12.52
CA ILE A 143 2.12 16.46 11.34
C ILE A 143 1.85 17.96 11.20
N ALA A 144 1.57 18.63 12.32
CA ALA A 144 1.28 20.07 12.35
C ALA A 144 2.37 20.92 11.70
N ILE A 145 3.65 20.55 11.93
CA ILE A 145 4.80 21.30 11.43
C ILE A 145 5.22 20.82 10.04
N LYS A 146 5.22 19.49 9.83
CA LYS A 146 5.72 18.90 8.58
C LYS A 146 4.77 19.10 7.39
N ASP A 147 3.47 19.01 7.63
CA ASP A 147 2.44 19.15 6.59
C ASP A 147 1.17 19.80 7.17
N PRO A 148 1.12 21.14 7.20
CA PRO A 148 -0.04 21.88 7.68
C PRO A 148 -1.32 21.64 6.87
N ASP A 149 -1.21 21.31 5.58
CA ASP A 149 -2.37 21.04 4.73
C ASP A 149 -3.00 19.69 5.07
N PHE A 150 -2.17 18.67 5.31
CA PHE A 150 -2.65 17.40 5.85
C PHE A 150 -3.25 17.56 7.26
N ALA A 151 -2.66 18.42 8.10
CA ALA A 151 -3.18 18.71 9.45
C ALA A 151 -4.59 19.31 9.44
N LYS A 152 -4.99 20.03 8.37
CA LYS A 152 -6.35 20.57 8.21
C LYS A 152 -7.42 19.47 8.15
N LEU A 153 -7.06 18.27 7.68
CA LEU A 153 -8.00 17.15 7.57
C LEU A 153 -8.35 16.52 8.93
N PHE A 154 -7.57 16.70 9.98
CA PHE A 154 -7.84 16.07 11.28
C PHE A 154 -9.04 16.72 11.97
N LEU A 155 -9.94 15.90 12.54
CA LEU A 155 -11.02 16.38 13.41
C LEU A 155 -10.44 16.94 14.71
N ASN A 156 -9.59 16.16 15.39
CA ASN A 156 -8.87 16.60 16.59
C ASN A 156 -7.49 17.17 16.22
N LYS A 157 -7.33 18.49 16.35
CA LYS A 157 -6.06 19.16 16.03
C LYS A 157 -4.92 18.78 16.96
N ASN A 158 -5.19 18.35 18.20
CA ASN A 158 -4.14 17.92 19.13
C ASN A 158 -3.41 16.65 18.65
N ASP A 159 -4.09 15.78 17.89
CA ASP A 159 -3.47 14.58 17.31
C ASP A 159 -2.34 14.92 16.34
N THR A 160 -2.40 16.10 15.70
CA THR A 160 -1.39 16.54 14.71
C THR A 160 -0.04 16.89 15.35
N TYR A 161 -0.02 17.20 16.65
CA TYR A 161 1.21 17.39 17.42
C TYR A 161 1.72 16.09 18.03
N LYS A 162 0.83 15.11 18.23
CA LYS A 162 1.13 13.82 18.86
C LYS A 162 1.72 12.80 17.89
N TYR A 163 1.33 12.86 16.61
CA TYR A 163 1.68 11.85 15.62
C TYR A 163 2.53 12.42 14.48
N SER A 164 3.32 11.54 13.85
CA SER A 164 4.01 11.81 12.59
C SER A 164 3.15 11.39 11.40
N CYS A 165 3.43 11.92 10.20
CA CYS A 165 2.76 11.48 8.96
C CYS A 165 2.95 9.98 8.68
N GLY A 166 3.96 9.35 9.29
CA GLY A 166 4.28 7.94 9.16
C GLY A 166 3.49 7.00 10.09
N SER A 167 2.74 7.54 11.04
CA SER A 167 2.18 6.77 12.15
C SER A 167 1.12 5.76 11.72
N THR A 168 1.14 4.57 12.35
CA THR A 168 0.12 3.53 12.17
C THR A 168 -1.08 3.72 13.09
N GLN A 169 -1.09 4.77 13.90
CA GLN A 169 -2.24 5.12 14.74
C GLN A 169 -3.45 5.53 13.90
N LYS A 170 -4.63 5.40 14.51
CA LYS A 170 -5.91 5.77 13.89
C LYS A 170 -6.40 7.09 14.47
N SER A 171 -6.99 7.92 13.61
CA SER A 171 -7.62 9.18 14.00
C SER A 171 -8.86 9.42 13.13
N ASP A 172 -9.60 10.47 13.46
CA ASP A 172 -10.81 10.90 12.78
C ASP A 172 -10.49 12.12 11.91
N PHE A 173 -11.05 12.13 10.70
CA PHE A 173 -10.80 13.13 9.69
C PHE A 173 -12.08 13.82 9.25
N VAL A 174 -11.97 15.02 8.72
CA VAL A 174 -13.04 15.78 8.10
C VAL A 174 -12.79 15.80 6.59
N CYS A 175 -13.79 15.37 5.81
CA CYS A 175 -13.71 15.47 4.35
C CYS A 175 -13.70 16.95 3.93
N PRO A 176 -12.71 17.42 3.15
CA PRO A 176 -12.65 18.81 2.74
C PRO A 176 -13.76 19.19 1.74
N GLU A 177 -14.31 18.21 1.03
CA GLU A 177 -15.33 18.43 -0.01
C GLU A 177 -16.75 18.53 0.56
N CYS A 178 -17.10 17.68 1.53
CA CYS A 178 -18.47 17.61 2.07
C CYS A 178 -18.57 17.82 3.57
N GLY A 179 -17.47 18.08 4.27
CA GLY A 179 -17.45 18.33 5.72
C GLY A 179 -17.74 17.12 6.60
N LYS A 180 -18.02 15.94 6.02
CA LYS A 180 -18.37 14.73 6.80
C LYS A 180 -17.18 14.18 7.58
N ILE A 181 -17.48 13.67 8.77
CA ILE A 181 -16.51 13.03 9.66
C ILE A 181 -16.28 11.58 9.22
N ILE A 182 -15.03 11.25 8.95
CA ILE A 182 -14.56 9.92 8.55
C ILE A 182 -13.72 9.37 9.70
N LYS A 183 -14.29 8.42 10.43
CA LYS A 183 -13.72 7.91 11.68
C LYS A 183 -12.71 6.80 11.48
N ASN A 184 -11.82 6.64 12.46
CA ASN A 184 -11.00 5.46 12.69
C ASN A 184 -10.11 5.07 11.49
N LYS A 185 -9.54 6.07 10.79
CA LYS A 185 -8.64 5.84 9.65
C LYS A 185 -7.18 5.94 10.08
N GLN A 186 -6.36 5.07 9.52
CA GLN A 186 -4.93 5.04 9.81
C GLN A 186 -4.22 6.24 9.15
N ILE A 187 -3.48 7.00 9.95
CA ILE A 187 -2.80 8.25 9.52
C ILE A 187 -1.91 8.01 8.31
N LEU A 188 -1.00 7.01 8.38
CA LEU A 188 -0.11 6.65 7.28
C LEU A 188 -0.85 6.32 5.97
N SER A 189 -2.02 5.69 6.06
CA SER A 189 -2.80 5.32 4.89
C SER A 189 -3.39 6.56 4.22
N VAL A 190 -4.00 7.44 5.03
CA VAL A 190 -4.56 8.71 4.54
C VAL A 190 -3.47 9.60 3.95
N TYR A 191 -2.31 9.69 4.59
CA TYR A 191 -1.18 10.50 4.10
C TYR A 191 -0.64 10.00 2.76
N LYS A 192 -0.54 8.68 2.55
CA LYS A 192 0.01 8.10 1.32
C LYS A 192 -0.98 7.99 0.17
N GLN A 193 -2.24 7.70 0.47
CA GLN A 193 -3.25 7.33 -0.53
C GLN A 193 -4.36 8.38 -0.68
N GLY A 194 -4.37 9.40 0.19
CA GLY A 194 -5.46 10.36 0.31
C GLY A 194 -6.60 9.88 1.20
N LEU A 195 -7.44 10.82 1.63
CA LEU A 195 -8.63 10.55 2.43
C LEU A 195 -9.76 10.02 1.54
N PHE A 196 -10.16 8.77 1.76
CA PHE A 196 -11.34 8.21 1.10
C PHE A 196 -12.62 8.65 1.83
N CYS A 197 -13.44 9.42 1.13
CA CYS A 197 -14.78 9.78 1.56
C CYS A 197 -15.82 8.84 0.94
N PRO A 198 -16.72 8.22 1.74
CA PRO A 198 -17.75 7.33 1.22
C PRO A 198 -18.79 8.04 0.35
N VAL A 199 -18.92 9.36 0.46
CA VAL A 199 -19.86 10.17 -0.34
C VAL A 199 -19.18 10.74 -1.59
N CYS A 200 -18.02 11.37 -1.43
CA CYS A 200 -17.34 12.09 -2.53
C CYS A 200 -16.46 11.16 -3.38
N GLY A 201 -16.03 10.02 -2.83
CA GLY A 201 -15.09 9.13 -3.48
C GLY A 201 -15.67 8.41 -4.69
N LYS A 202 -14.93 8.41 -5.81
CA LYS A 202 -15.33 7.71 -7.05
C LYS A 202 -15.48 6.19 -6.91
N LYS A 203 -14.91 5.60 -5.85
CA LYS A 203 -14.95 4.15 -5.60
C LYS A 203 -16.27 3.71 -4.95
N ALA A 204 -17.00 4.61 -4.30
CA ALA A 204 -18.26 4.27 -3.65
C ALA A 204 -19.37 4.12 -4.69
N SER A 205 -20.14 3.02 -4.58
CA SER A 205 -21.28 2.80 -5.47
C SER A 205 -22.43 3.78 -5.16
N LEU A 206 -23.39 3.93 -6.08
CA LEU A 206 -24.57 4.75 -5.80
C LEU A 206 -25.36 4.21 -4.59
N GLY A 207 -25.47 2.89 -4.46
CA GLY A 207 -26.13 2.23 -3.34
C GLY A 207 -25.44 2.51 -2.01
N GLU A 208 -24.12 2.35 -1.97
CA GLU A 208 -23.32 2.67 -0.78
C GLU A 208 -23.47 4.14 -0.37
N ARG A 209 -23.46 5.07 -1.34
CA ARG A 209 -23.61 6.50 -1.06
C ARG A 209 -24.96 6.85 -0.47
N ILE A 210 -26.04 6.30 -1.03
CA ILE A 210 -27.41 6.50 -0.54
C ILE A 210 -27.54 5.89 0.85
N MET A 211 -27.08 4.66 1.06
CA MET A 211 -27.14 3.98 2.35
C MET A 211 -26.35 4.74 3.44
N TYR A 212 -25.13 5.20 3.10
CA TYR A 212 -24.33 6.02 4.00
C TYR A 212 -25.08 7.30 4.40
N GLN A 213 -25.69 7.99 3.44
CA GLN A 213 -26.42 9.23 3.71
C GLN A 213 -27.67 8.98 4.57
N LEU A 214 -28.42 7.92 4.30
CA LEU A 214 -29.59 7.53 5.08
C LEU A 214 -29.21 7.30 6.55
N LEU A 215 -28.22 6.44 6.81
CA LEU A 215 -27.75 6.15 8.17
C LEU A 215 -27.17 7.41 8.85
N TYR A 216 -26.49 8.27 8.09
CA TYR A 216 -25.98 9.54 8.59
C TYR A 216 -27.10 10.47 9.07
N MET A 217 -28.19 10.61 8.30
CA MET A 217 -29.32 11.45 8.69
C MET A 217 -30.07 10.94 9.92
N PHE A 218 -30.11 9.62 10.13
CA PHE A 218 -30.70 9.03 11.33
C PHE A 218 -29.78 9.05 12.54
N ASN A 219 -28.45 9.05 12.35
CA ASN A 219 -27.49 9.20 13.44
C ASN A 219 -27.70 10.52 14.21
N GLU A 220 -28.03 11.58 13.50
CA GLU A 220 -28.33 12.89 14.10
C GLU A 220 -29.68 12.95 14.83
N LYS A 221 -30.63 12.05 14.50
CA LYS A 221 -32.03 12.11 14.97
C LYS A 221 -32.40 11.02 15.99
N LEU A 222 -31.70 9.89 15.97
CA LEU A 222 -31.99 8.69 16.76
C LEU A 222 -30.73 8.25 17.51
N ASP A 223 -30.87 7.34 18.49
CA ASP A 223 -29.76 6.59 19.06
C ASP A 223 -29.24 5.54 18.05
N CYS A 224 -28.75 6.03 16.91
CA CYS A 224 -28.29 5.26 15.77
C CYS A 224 -26.80 5.56 15.52
N SER A 225 -25.91 4.68 15.93
CA SER A 225 -24.48 4.79 15.61
C SER A 225 -24.12 3.83 14.50
N PHE A 226 -23.21 4.19 13.60
CA PHE A 226 -22.79 3.27 12.53
C PHE A 226 -21.30 3.39 12.19
N ASP A 227 -20.75 2.27 11.76
CA ASP A 227 -19.43 2.10 11.17
C ASP A 227 -19.58 1.74 9.69
N TYR A 228 -18.77 2.36 8.84
CA TYR A 228 -18.69 2.08 7.41
C TYR A 228 -17.40 1.31 7.06
N ASP A 229 -17.53 0.27 6.22
CA ASP A 229 -16.44 -0.60 5.76
C ASP A 229 -15.66 -1.22 6.94
N LYS A 230 -16.40 -1.90 7.83
CA LYS A 230 -15.88 -2.44 9.10
C LYS A 230 -15.22 -3.80 8.89
N THR A 231 -14.04 -3.96 9.45
CA THR A 231 -13.32 -5.24 9.53
C THR A 231 -13.10 -5.68 10.96
N TYR A 232 -13.12 -6.99 11.19
CA TYR A 232 -12.76 -7.59 12.47
C TYR A 232 -11.49 -8.45 12.33
N ASN A 233 -10.79 -8.65 13.43
CA ASN A 233 -9.57 -9.49 13.43
C ASN A 233 -9.88 -10.94 13.03
N TRP A 234 -11.05 -11.45 13.44
CA TRP A 234 -11.53 -12.80 13.15
C TRP A 234 -12.16 -12.92 11.76
N SER A 235 -12.46 -11.82 11.06
CA SER A 235 -13.19 -11.88 9.79
C SER A 235 -12.29 -12.23 8.60
N CYS A 236 -11.01 -12.60 8.81
CA CYS A 236 -10.07 -12.95 7.73
C CYS A 236 -10.03 -11.90 6.61
N SER A 237 -9.99 -10.61 6.97
CA SER A 237 -10.04 -9.46 6.05
C SER A 237 -11.36 -9.29 5.28
N LYS A 238 -12.44 -10.01 5.64
CA LYS A 238 -13.79 -9.70 5.18
C LYS A 238 -14.27 -8.42 5.83
N ARG A 239 -14.89 -7.57 5.03
CA ARG A 239 -15.31 -6.22 5.38
C ARG A 239 -16.81 -6.13 5.23
N TYR A 240 -17.51 -5.59 6.21
CA TYR A 240 -18.96 -5.37 6.18
C TYR A 240 -19.25 -3.92 5.77
N ASP A 241 -20.16 -3.73 4.82
CA ASP A 241 -20.39 -2.41 4.20
C ASP A 241 -20.86 -1.38 5.25
N PHE A 242 -21.90 -1.73 6.00
CA PHE A 242 -22.45 -0.92 7.08
C PHE A 242 -22.76 -1.79 8.29
N LEU A 243 -22.23 -1.40 9.45
CA LEU A 243 -22.59 -1.96 10.75
C LEU A 243 -23.21 -0.82 11.55
N PHE A 244 -24.50 -0.91 11.87
CA PHE A 244 -25.17 0.11 12.68
C PHE A 244 -25.80 -0.48 13.93
N LYS A 245 -25.97 0.36 14.95
CA LYS A 245 -26.58 0.01 16.22
C LYS A 245 -27.74 0.96 16.46
N LEU A 246 -28.93 0.41 16.61
CA LEU A 246 -30.17 1.14 16.87
C LEU A 246 -30.79 0.61 18.17
N ASN A 247 -31.02 1.48 19.14
CA ASN A 247 -31.63 1.14 20.44
C ASN A 247 -30.95 -0.05 21.14
N GLY A 248 -29.62 -0.12 21.11
CA GLY A 248 -28.89 -1.24 21.73
C GLY A 248 -28.67 -2.46 20.83
N ILE A 249 -29.41 -2.59 19.72
CA ILE A 249 -29.38 -3.76 18.82
C ILE A 249 -28.48 -3.48 17.62
N THR A 250 -27.61 -4.43 17.29
CA THR A 250 -26.68 -4.34 16.15
C THR A 250 -27.29 -4.94 14.88
N TYR A 251 -27.04 -4.29 13.76
CA TYR A 251 -27.48 -4.65 12.42
C TYR A 251 -26.32 -4.54 11.44
N ILE A 252 -26.33 -5.38 10.40
CA ILE A 252 -25.42 -5.31 9.26
C ILE A 252 -26.25 -5.06 8.01
N VAL A 253 -25.80 -4.11 7.17
CA VAL A 253 -26.36 -3.89 5.84
C VAL A 253 -25.26 -4.07 4.80
N GLU A 254 -25.55 -4.90 3.80
CA GLU A 254 -24.71 -5.13 2.63
C GLU A 254 -25.38 -4.60 1.36
N THR A 255 -24.63 -3.91 0.51
CA THR A 255 -25.15 -3.31 -0.72
C THR A 255 -24.62 -4.04 -1.95
N HIS A 256 -25.37 -5.05 -2.42
CA HIS A 256 -24.90 -5.91 -3.50
C HIS A 256 -25.10 -5.27 -4.89
N GLY A 257 -24.00 -5.01 -5.59
CA GLY A 257 -24.02 -4.55 -6.97
C GLY A 257 -24.25 -5.66 -8.00
N ASN A 258 -24.29 -5.30 -9.30
CA ASN A 258 -24.55 -6.25 -10.40
C ASN A 258 -23.58 -7.44 -10.46
N GLN A 259 -22.39 -7.27 -9.88
CA GLN A 259 -21.36 -8.30 -9.78
C GLN A 259 -21.81 -9.53 -8.97
N HIS A 260 -22.82 -9.42 -8.10
CA HIS A 260 -23.38 -10.55 -7.34
C HIS A 260 -24.47 -11.33 -8.11
N TYR A 261 -25.01 -10.75 -9.18
CA TYR A 261 -26.21 -11.24 -9.86
C TYR A 261 -25.95 -11.76 -11.27
N SER A 262 -24.88 -11.30 -11.94
CA SER A 262 -24.56 -11.70 -13.31
C SER A 262 -23.08 -12.01 -13.47
N SER A 263 -22.76 -13.04 -14.26
CA SER A 263 -21.38 -13.38 -14.62
C SER A 263 -20.83 -12.33 -15.59
N THR A 264 -20.47 -11.16 -15.09
CA THR A 264 -19.74 -10.19 -15.90
C THR A 264 -18.36 -10.75 -16.20
N GLN A 265 -18.12 -11.17 -17.45
CA GLN A 265 -16.84 -11.67 -17.99
C GLN A 265 -15.65 -10.69 -17.81
N GLN A 266 -15.88 -9.50 -17.24
CA GLN A 266 -14.87 -8.47 -17.00
C GLN A 266 -13.90 -8.77 -15.83
N PHE A 267 -14.25 -9.66 -14.90
CA PHE A 267 -13.36 -10.01 -13.78
C PHE A 267 -12.83 -11.43 -13.94
N LYS A 268 -11.60 -11.55 -14.48
CA LYS A 268 -10.94 -12.83 -14.80
C LYS A 268 -10.70 -13.80 -13.61
N ASN A 269 -11.01 -13.41 -12.37
CA ASN A 269 -10.57 -14.14 -11.17
C ASN A 269 -11.68 -14.55 -10.18
N SER A 270 -12.96 -14.36 -10.49
CA SER A 270 -14.04 -14.77 -9.57
C SER A 270 -15.27 -15.28 -10.33
N THR A 271 -15.59 -16.57 -10.14
CA THR A 271 -16.83 -17.16 -10.64
C THR A 271 -18.04 -16.69 -9.82
N LEU A 272 -19.23 -16.64 -10.43
CA LEU A 272 -20.49 -16.33 -9.73
C LEU A 272 -20.73 -17.26 -8.52
N SER A 273 -20.30 -18.53 -8.63
CA SER A 273 -20.34 -19.50 -7.53
C SER A 273 -19.41 -19.10 -6.39
N SER A 274 -18.19 -18.66 -6.69
CA SER A 274 -17.22 -18.21 -5.67
C SER A 274 -17.70 -16.95 -4.94
N GLN A 275 -18.35 -16.02 -5.63
CA GLN A 275 -18.94 -14.83 -4.99
C GLN A 275 -20.06 -15.22 -4.03
N LYS A 276 -21.00 -16.07 -4.46
CA LYS A 276 -22.07 -16.59 -3.58
C LYS A 276 -21.51 -17.33 -2.36
N SER A 277 -20.47 -18.15 -2.54
CA SER A 277 -19.81 -18.84 -1.41
C SER A 277 -19.11 -17.87 -0.47
N ASN A 278 -18.49 -16.80 -0.99
CA ASN A 278 -17.87 -15.76 -0.17
C ASN A 278 -18.90 -14.96 0.62
N ASP A 279 -20.04 -14.63 0.01
CA ASP A 279 -21.13 -13.91 0.66
C ASP A 279 -21.76 -14.76 1.77
N LEU A 280 -22.01 -16.05 1.50
CA LEU A 280 -22.51 -17.00 2.51
C LEU A 280 -21.51 -17.20 3.65
N TYR A 281 -20.22 -17.30 3.34
CA TYR A 281 -19.17 -17.39 4.36
C TYR A 281 -19.14 -16.14 5.23
N LYS A 282 -19.26 -14.94 4.64
CA LYS A 282 -19.29 -13.67 5.37
C LYS A 282 -20.54 -13.54 6.24
N TYR A 283 -21.69 -13.97 5.75
CA TYR A 283 -22.93 -14.05 6.53
C TYR A 283 -22.75 -14.99 7.74
N ASN A 284 -22.33 -16.24 7.52
CA ASN A 284 -22.13 -17.21 8.59
C ASN A 284 -21.13 -16.69 9.63
N LEU A 285 -20.03 -16.08 9.19
CA LEU A 285 -19.05 -15.45 10.08
C LEU A 285 -19.66 -14.41 11.01
N ALA A 286 -20.59 -13.58 10.53
CA ALA A 286 -21.24 -12.57 11.36
C ALA A 286 -22.15 -13.20 12.43
N ILE A 287 -22.88 -14.26 12.07
CA ILE A 287 -23.79 -14.97 12.97
C ILE A 287 -23.01 -15.83 13.98
N ASP A 288 -22.05 -16.63 13.51
CA ASP A 288 -21.25 -17.55 14.33
C ASP A 288 -20.43 -16.80 15.40
N ASN A 289 -20.05 -15.54 15.13
CA ASN A 289 -19.34 -14.67 16.08
C ASN A 289 -20.30 -13.79 16.92
N ASN A 290 -21.61 -14.03 16.87
CA ASN A 290 -22.65 -13.32 17.62
C ASN A 290 -22.60 -11.78 17.45
N ILE A 291 -22.32 -11.30 16.23
CA ILE A 291 -22.30 -9.86 15.95
C ILE A 291 -23.72 -9.34 15.73
N VAL A 292 -24.52 -10.12 15.02
CA VAL A 292 -25.94 -9.84 14.73
C VAL A 292 -26.73 -11.14 14.75
N GLU A 293 -28.01 -11.01 15.05
CA GLU A 293 -28.98 -12.09 14.81
C GLU A 293 -29.22 -12.26 13.30
N PRO A 294 -29.61 -13.46 12.83
CA PRO A 294 -29.92 -13.73 11.42
C PRO A 294 -30.82 -12.68 10.76
N ASP A 295 -31.90 -12.28 11.45
CA ASP A 295 -32.87 -11.32 10.94
C ASP A 295 -32.35 -9.86 10.92
N ASN A 296 -31.18 -9.61 11.48
CA ASN A 296 -30.54 -8.29 11.53
C ASN A 296 -29.41 -8.14 10.49
N TYR A 297 -29.19 -9.18 9.67
CA TYR A 297 -28.32 -9.10 8.50
C TYR A 297 -29.18 -8.80 7.26
N ILE A 298 -29.08 -7.56 6.77
CA ILE A 298 -29.93 -7.04 5.69
C ILE A 298 -29.10 -6.91 4.42
N VAL A 299 -29.60 -7.47 3.32
CA VAL A 299 -28.96 -7.34 2.00
C VAL A 299 -29.84 -6.50 1.10
N ILE A 300 -29.30 -5.41 0.59
CA ILE A 300 -29.98 -4.51 -0.34
C ILE A 300 -29.48 -4.74 -1.76
N ASP A 301 -30.43 -4.99 -2.67
CA ASP A 301 -30.13 -5.15 -4.09
C ASP A 301 -29.84 -3.80 -4.74
N CYS A 302 -28.58 -3.58 -5.09
CA CYS A 302 -28.09 -2.38 -5.74
C CYS A 302 -27.59 -2.69 -7.17
N ARG A 303 -28.14 -3.72 -7.83
CA ARG A 303 -27.66 -4.16 -9.16
C ARG A 303 -27.78 -3.08 -10.24
N LYS A 304 -28.79 -2.21 -10.16
CA LYS A 304 -28.96 -1.07 -11.06
C LYS A 304 -28.50 0.20 -10.36
N SER A 305 -27.60 0.96 -10.98
CA SER A 305 -27.21 2.29 -10.51
C SER A 305 -28.28 3.33 -10.84
N ASP A 306 -29.48 3.14 -10.30
CA ASP A 306 -30.65 3.99 -10.48
C ASP A 306 -31.25 4.33 -9.11
N ILE A 307 -31.57 5.61 -8.90
CA ILE A 307 -32.00 6.13 -7.59
C ILE A 307 -33.33 5.50 -7.17
N ASP A 308 -34.31 5.44 -8.07
CA ASP A 308 -35.64 4.92 -7.77
C ASP A 308 -35.58 3.41 -7.48
N TYR A 309 -34.76 2.69 -8.24
CA TYR A 309 -34.53 1.27 -8.01
C TYR A 309 -33.96 0.99 -6.61
N ILE A 310 -32.92 1.73 -6.21
CA ILE A 310 -32.30 1.56 -4.89
C ILE A 310 -33.27 1.98 -3.78
N LYS A 311 -33.99 3.09 -3.96
CA LYS A 311 -35.00 3.57 -3.02
C LYS A 311 -36.05 2.49 -2.73
N ASN A 312 -36.65 1.91 -3.77
CA ASN A 312 -37.69 0.90 -3.60
C ASN A 312 -37.15 -0.35 -2.90
N ASN A 313 -35.93 -0.80 -3.23
CA ASN A 313 -35.34 -1.95 -2.54
C ASN A 313 -35.00 -1.67 -1.06
N ILE A 314 -34.74 -0.41 -0.68
CA ILE A 314 -34.59 -0.02 0.73
C ILE A 314 -35.95 -0.03 1.44
N LEU A 315 -36.99 0.51 0.80
CA LEU A 315 -38.36 0.54 1.34
C LEU A 315 -38.95 -0.87 1.48
N ASP A 316 -38.64 -1.78 0.56
CA ASP A 316 -39.08 -3.17 0.60
C ASP A 316 -38.29 -4.02 1.62
N SER A 317 -37.33 -3.42 2.32
CA SER A 317 -36.48 -4.10 3.31
C SER A 317 -36.90 -3.77 4.74
N LYS A 318 -36.35 -4.53 5.69
CA LYS A 318 -36.50 -4.28 7.14
C LYS A 318 -36.10 -2.86 7.56
N LEU A 319 -35.33 -2.13 6.74
CA LEU A 319 -34.95 -0.74 7.04
C LEU A 319 -36.15 0.21 7.09
N ASP A 320 -37.22 -0.04 6.34
CA ASP A 320 -38.44 0.77 6.41
C ASP A 320 -39.09 0.68 7.79
N GLU A 321 -39.23 -0.54 8.31
CA GLU A 321 -39.76 -0.79 9.66
C GLU A 321 -38.87 -0.19 10.76
N LEU A 322 -37.54 -0.29 10.60
CA LEU A 322 -36.58 0.19 11.61
C LEU A 322 -36.51 1.71 11.71
N PHE A 323 -36.65 2.41 10.58
CA PHE A 323 -36.42 3.85 10.50
C PHE A 323 -37.69 4.67 10.19
N ASN A 324 -38.82 4.01 9.91
CA ASN A 324 -40.06 4.63 9.43
C ASN A 324 -39.79 5.57 8.24
N LEU A 325 -39.51 5.01 7.06
CA LEU A 325 -39.04 5.77 5.90
C LEU A 325 -40.17 6.45 5.11
N VAL A 326 -41.42 6.34 5.56
CA VAL A 326 -42.60 6.98 4.97
C VAL A 326 -42.43 8.51 4.94
N ASP A 327 -42.01 9.10 6.06
CA ASP A 327 -41.82 10.54 6.22
C ASP A 327 -40.35 10.98 6.04
N PHE A 328 -39.51 10.10 5.48
CA PHE A 328 -38.10 10.40 5.29
C PHE A 328 -37.87 11.36 4.13
N ASP A 329 -37.01 12.36 4.36
CA ASP A 329 -36.61 13.34 3.35
C ASP A 329 -35.64 12.72 2.33
N TRP A 330 -36.22 11.98 1.39
CA TRP A 330 -35.49 11.32 0.30
C TRP A 330 -34.80 12.32 -0.63
N GLU A 331 -35.37 13.51 -0.83
CA GLU A 331 -34.79 14.54 -1.69
C GLU A 331 -33.47 15.03 -1.11
N LEU A 332 -33.46 15.41 0.17
CA LEU A 332 -32.25 15.81 0.86
C LEU A 332 -31.22 14.68 0.91
N CYS A 333 -31.66 13.45 1.19
CA CYS A 333 -30.78 12.28 1.18
C CYS A 333 -30.08 12.11 -0.17
N PHE A 334 -30.82 12.18 -1.27
CA PHE A 334 -30.20 11.98 -2.57
C PHE A 334 -29.30 13.16 -2.98
N LEU A 335 -29.70 14.39 -2.66
CA LEU A 335 -28.90 15.60 -2.90
C LEU A 335 -27.56 15.55 -2.15
N GLU A 336 -27.58 15.20 -0.87
CA GLU A 336 -26.38 15.08 -0.03
C GLU A 336 -25.52 13.88 -0.42
N SER A 337 -26.14 12.83 -0.97
CA SER A 337 -25.39 11.71 -1.50
C SER A 337 -24.60 12.08 -2.76
N ALA A 338 -24.99 13.12 -3.52
CA ALA A 338 -24.47 13.45 -4.85
C ALA A 338 -22.95 13.69 -4.90
N THR A 339 -22.25 13.07 -5.87
CA THR A 339 -20.81 13.27 -6.04
C THR A 339 -20.48 14.70 -6.47
N PRO A 340 -19.28 15.22 -6.15
CA PRO A 340 -18.80 16.49 -6.67
C PRO A 340 -18.89 16.60 -8.20
N THR A 341 -18.53 15.55 -8.94
CA THR A 341 -18.63 15.55 -10.41
C THR A 341 -20.06 15.71 -10.93
N LEU A 342 -21.04 15.07 -10.27
CA LEU A 342 -22.45 15.24 -10.62
C LEU A 342 -22.91 16.67 -10.35
N LYS A 343 -22.55 17.23 -9.19
CA LYS A 343 -22.83 18.64 -8.83
C LYS A 343 -22.26 19.59 -9.88
N MET A 344 -20.97 19.44 -10.22
CA MET A 344 -20.30 20.23 -11.26
C MET A 344 -21.00 20.18 -12.63
N VAL A 345 -21.46 18.99 -13.06
CA VAL A 345 -22.19 18.84 -14.34
C VAL A 345 -23.53 19.56 -14.30
N CYS A 346 -24.28 19.46 -13.20
CA CYS A 346 -25.56 20.15 -13.05
C CYS A 346 -25.37 21.67 -12.94
N ASP A 347 -24.33 22.12 -12.24
CA ASP A 347 -24.01 23.54 -12.11
C ASP A 347 -23.62 24.15 -13.47
N ALA A 348 -22.87 23.41 -14.30
CA ALA A 348 -22.57 23.85 -15.66
C ALA A 348 -23.86 23.97 -16.50
N TRP A 349 -24.74 22.99 -16.43
CA TRP A 349 -26.06 23.09 -17.08
C TRP A 349 -26.83 24.34 -16.65
N ASN A 350 -26.94 24.55 -15.33
CA ASN A 350 -27.67 25.69 -14.76
C ASN A 350 -27.03 27.05 -15.09
N LYS A 351 -25.73 27.09 -15.40
CA LYS A 351 -25.03 28.30 -15.90
C LYS A 351 -25.32 28.60 -17.38
N GLY A 352 -26.04 27.74 -18.08
CA GLY A 352 -26.45 27.95 -19.47
C GLY A 352 -25.64 27.16 -20.50
N PHE A 353 -24.75 26.25 -20.08
CA PHE A 353 -24.09 25.31 -20.98
C PHE A 353 -25.09 24.22 -21.39
N ASN A 354 -25.90 24.52 -22.41
CA ASN A 354 -27.08 23.74 -22.80
C ASN A 354 -26.86 22.87 -24.04
N THR A 355 -25.61 22.68 -24.47
CA THR A 355 -25.25 21.72 -25.52
C THR A 355 -24.19 20.74 -25.04
N TYR A 356 -24.17 19.53 -25.62
CA TYR A 356 -23.15 18.55 -25.25
C TYR A 356 -21.73 19.01 -25.61
N ASP A 357 -21.57 19.79 -26.68
CA ASP A 357 -20.25 20.25 -27.13
C ASP A 357 -19.70 21.29 -26.16
N GLU A 358 -20.53 22.24 -25.72
CA GLU A 358 -20.19 23.21 -24.66
C GLU A 358 -19.80 22.49 -23.37
N LEU A 359 -20.63 21.55 -22.88
CA LEU A 359 -20.35 20.81 -21.65
C LEU A 359 -19.11 19.91 -21.76
N THR A 360 -18.88 19.31 -22.92
CA THR A 360 -17.71 18.46 -23.16
C THR A 360 -16.43 19.30 -23.15
N ASN A 361 -16.46 20.49 -23.74
CA ASN A 361 -15.33 21.41 -23.79
C ASN A 361 -15.04 22.02 -22.41
N GLU A 362 -16.07 22.41 -21.66
CA GLU A 362 -15.93 23.01 -20.33
C GLU A 362 -15.48 21.98 -19.27
N LEU A 363 -16.09 20.80 -19.27
CA LEU A 363 -15.85 19.79 -18.22
C LEU A 363 -14.77 18.78 -18.59
N HIS A 364 -14.31 18.77 -19.84
CA HIS A 364 -13.38 17.77 -20.39
C HIS A 364 -13.87 16.32 -20.15
N MET A 365 -15.18 16.09 -20.33
CA MET A 365 -15.84 14.82 -20.08
C MET A 365 -16.57 14.30 -21.31
N HIS A 366 -16.58 12.98 -21.50
CA HIS A 366 -17.32 12.38 -22.61
C HIS A 366 -18.84 12.58 -22.48
N TYR A 367 -19.50 12.87 -23.60
CA TYR A 367 -20.92 13.21 -23.65
C TYR A 367 -21.84 12.16 -22.99
N GLN A 368 -21.52 10.86 -23.08
CA GLN A 368 -22.33 9.81 -22.45
C GLN A 368 -22.32 9.92 -20.92
N THR A 369 -21.18 10.29 -20.36
CA THR A 369 -21.01 10.50 -18.91
C THR A 369 -21.79 11.74 -18.48
N ILE A 370 -21.69 12.83 -19.25
CA ILE A 370 -22.48 14.06 -19.04
C ILE A 370 -23.98 13.75 -19.10
N GLN A 371 -24.43 13.05 -20.14
CA GLN A 371 -25.83 12.66 -20.31
C GLN A 371 -26.34 11.83 -19.12
N LYS A 372 -25.53 10.88 -18.62
CA LYS A 372 -25.88 10.08 -17.43
C LYS A 372 -26.01 10.96 -16.20
N TYR A 373 -25.05 11.86 -15.94
CA TYR A 373 -25.09 12.74 -14.78
C TYR A 373 -26.23 13.76 -14.84
N LEU A 374 -26.53 14.34 -16.00
CA LEU A 374 -27.69 15.23 -16.16
C LEU A 374 -29.01 14.48 -16.01
N SER A 375 -29.12 13.26 -16.54
CA SER A 375 -30.30 12.42 -16.32
C SER A 375 -30.50 12.09 -14.84
N GLN A 376 -29.41 11.89 -14.10
CA GLN A 376 -29.45 11.68 -12.66
C GLN A 376 -29.78 12.97 -11.92
N GLY A 377 -29.14 14.09 -12.27
CA GLY A 377 -29.40 15.41 -11.70
C GLY A 377 -30.84 15.87 -11.86
N ARG A 378 -31.47 15.57 -13.01
CA ARG A 378 -32.90 15.80 -13.22
C ARG A 378 -33.77 15.05 -12.22
N LYS A 379 -33.47 13.76 -11.96
CA LYS A 379 -34.20 12.98 -10.94
C LYS A 379 -34.01 13.53 -9.53
N LEU A 380 -32.87 14.16 -9.28
CA LEU A 380 -32.52 14.81 -8.01
C LEU A 380 -33.07 16.24 -7.88
N GLY A 381 -33.77 16.76 -8.90
CA GLY A 381 -34.20 18.16 -8.90
C GLY A 381 -33.06 19.19 -9.02
N MET A 382 -31.86 18.76 -9.38
CA MET A 382 -30.67 19.63 -9.45
C MET A 382 -30.55 20.41 -10.78
N CYS A 383 -31.23 19.96 -11.83
CA CYS A 383 -31.29 20.64 -13.12
C CYS A 383 -32.58 20.27 -13.86
N ASP A 384 -33.00 21.09 -14.82
CA ASP A 384 -34.20 20.90 -15.64
C ASP A 384 -33.94 20.10 -16.93
N TYR A 385 -32.77 19.46 -17.02
CA TYR A 385 -32.25 18.80 -18.22
C TYR A 385 -33.30 17.95 -18.95
N THR A 386 -33.59 18.30 -20.21
CA THR A 386 -34.34 17.48 -21.16
C THR A 386 -33.40 16.94 -22.23
N ARG A 387 -33.66 15.73 -22.74
CA ARG A 387 -32.74 15.07 -23.68
C ARG A 387 -32.55 15.91 -24.94
N ILE A 388 -31.37 16.51 -25.10
CA ILE A 388 -31.01 17.29 -26.29
C ILE A 388 -30.78 16.32 -27.46
N LYS A 389 -31.45 16.57 -28.59
CA LYS A 389 -31.13 15.86 -29.84
C LYS A 389 -29.78 16.36 -30.34
N ARG A 390 -28.82 15.45 -30.56
CA ARG A 390 -27.57 15.78 -31.26
C ARG A 390 -27.91 16.30 -32.66
N LYS A 391 -27.45 17.49 -33.03
CA LYS A 391 -27.33 17.83 -34.45
C LYS A 391 -26.31 16.86 -35.04
N LYS A 392 -26.74 15.95 -35.91
CA LYS A 392 -25.81 15.25 -36.80
C LYS A 392 -25.14 16.34 -37.63
N VAL A 393 -23.85 16.57 -37.42
CA VAL A 393 -23.06 17.27 -38.42
C VAL A 393 -22.98 16.30 -39.60
N ASN A 394 -23.79 16.54 -40.63
CA ASN A 394 -23.48 15.97 -41.94
C ASN A 394 -22.15 16.59 -42.34
N SER A 395 -21.14 15.77 -42.51
CA SER A 395 -19.90 16.13 -43.19
C SER A 395 -20.18 16.29 -44.68
N ASP A 396 -20.97 17.29 -45.05
CA ASP A 396 -21.15 17.74 -46.42
C ASP A 396 -20.64 19.18 -46.51
N SER A 397 -19.32 19.32 -46.64
CA SER A 397 -18.71 20.48 -47.28
C SER A 397 -17.36 20.07 -47.87
N ASN A 398 -17.40 19.87 -49.19
CA ASN A 398 -16.32 19.92 -50.16
C ASN A 398 -14.91 20.24 -49.62
N ILE A 399 -14.08 19.21 -49.51
CA ILE A 399 -12.65 19.33 -49.78
C ILE A 399 -12.38 18.50 -51.04
N SER A 400 -12.13 19.20 -52.14
CA SER A 400 -11.70 18.63 -53.40
C SER A 400 -10.35 17.93 -53.23
N ILE A 401 -10.34 16.60 -53.29
CA ILE A 401 -9.14 15.84 -53.63
C ILE A 401 -9.37 15.30 -55.03
N GLN A 402 -8.68 15.90 -56.00
CA GLN A 402 -8.55 15.34 -57.33
C GLN A 402 -7.82 14.00 -57.22
N THR A 403 -8.54 12.90 -57.40
CA THR A 403 -7.95 11.62 -57.80
C THR A 403 -8.38 11.35 -59.23
N THR A 404 -7.46 11.59 -60.16
CA THR A 404 -7.58 11.13 -61.54
C THR A 404 -7.65 9.61 -61.56
N ASN A 405 -8.74 9.10 -62.12
CA ASN A 405 -8.95 7.71 -62.48
C ASN A 405 -7.75 7.13 -63.24
N ASN A 406 -7.35 5.92 -62.87
CA ASN A 406 -7.02 4.92 -63.89
C ASN A 406 -7.52 3.55 -63.46
N LYS A 407 -8.48 3.05 -64.25
CA LYS A 407 -8.96 1.67 -64.30
C LYS A 407 -7.78 0.72 -64.54
N LEU A 408 -7.78 -0.42 -63.87
CA LEU A 408 -7.34 -1.68 -64.46
C LEU A 408 -8.45 -2.71 -64.19
N GLU A 409 -9.19 -3.01 -65.26
CA GLU A 409 -10.11 -4.13 -65.37
C GLU A 409 -9.30 -5.44 -65.36
N PHE A 410 -9.78 -6.44 -64.60
CA PHE A 410 -9.66 -7.84 -64.99
C PHE A 410 -10.92 -8.56 -64.50
N GLY A 411 -11.83 -8.82 -65.45
CA GLY A 411 -12.81 -9.90 -65.33
C GLY A 411 -12.24 -11.18 -65.95
N LYS A 412 -12.68 -12.32 -65.43
CA LYS A 412 -12.91 -13.63 -66.08
C LYS A 412 -13.42 -14.57 -64.98
N GLU A 413 -14.73 -14.84 -64.99
CA GLU A 413 -15.37 -16.01 -65.60
C GLU A 413 -15.26 -17.26 -64.71
N ALA A 414 -16.42 -17.76 -64.32
CA ALA A 414 -16.61 -19.07 -63.73
C ALA A 414 -16.55 -20.14 -64.83
N ASP A 415 -16.02 -21.31 -64.50
CA ASP A 415 -16.42 -22.57 -65.14
C ASP A 415 -16.14 -23.74 -64.17
N ASP A 416 -17.06 -24.70 -64.23
CA ASP A 416 -17.07 -26.02 -63.59
C ASP A 416 -15.87 -26.89 -64.03
N ASP A 417 -15.42 -27.82 -63.18
CA ASP A 417 -15.35 -29.28 -63.47
C ASP A 417 -14.35 -30.05 -62.59
N PHE A 418 -14.85 -31.17 -62.05
CA PHE A 418 -14.23 -32.51 -61.96
C PHE A 418 -12.73 -32.67 -61.62
N ILE A 419 -12.45 -33.09 -60.38
CA ILE A 419 -11.95 -34.42 -59.90
C ILE A 419 -11.39 -34.29 -58.48
#